data_AF-A0A6P0W3P9-F1
#
_entry.id   AF-A0A6P0W3P9-F1
#
_cell.length_a   1.000
_cell.length_b   1.000
_cell.length_c   1.000
_cell.angle_alpha   90.00
_cell.angle_beta   90.00
_cell.angle_gamma   90.00
#
_symmetry.space_group_name_H-M   'P 1'
#
loop_
_entity.id
_entity.type
_entity.pdbx_description
1 polymer ?
#
loop_
_entity_poly.entity_id
_entity_poly.type
_entity_poly.pdbx_seq_one_letter_code
_entity_poly.pdbx_strand_id
1 'polypeptide(L)' 'MTATVKTLVNQPYKYGFVTDIESDTVPRGLNEEIIRLISAKKHEPEFMLEFRLKAYRQWQKMKEPSWAHINYAPI' A
#
# COMPACT_ATOMS: atom_id res chain seq x y z
N MET A 1 -30.37 40.40 -14.53
CA MET A 1 -30.81 39.00 -14.75
C MET A 1 -29.60 38.07 -15.03
N THR A 2 -28.50 38.18 -14.29
CA THR A 2 -27.24 37.42 -14.57
C THR A 2 -26.70 36.68 -13.35
N ALA A 3 -27.18 37.00 -12.14
CA ALA A 3 -26.71 36.37 -10.90
C ALA A 3 -27.12 34.88 -10.79
N THR A 4 -28.23 34.47 -11.40
CA THR A 4 -28.86 33.16 -11.18
C THR A 4 -28.14 31.99 -11.87
N VAL A 5 -27.51 32.22 -13.03
CA VAL A 5 -26.79 31.16 -13.77
C VAL A 5 -25.48 30.82 -13.08
N LYS A 6 -24.77 31.83 -12.58
CA LYS A 6 -23.47 31.66 -11.92
C LYS A 6 -23.58 30.85 -10.62
N THR A 7 -24.66 31.01 -9.87
CA THR A 7 -24.95 30.23 -8.65
C THR A 7 -25.37 28.79 -8.93
N LEU A 8 -25.98 28.51 -10.08
CA LEU A 8 -26.37 27.14 -10.45
C LEU A 8 -25.16 26.31 -10.90
N VAL A 9 -24.21 26.94 -11.61
CA VAL A 9 -23.00 26.27 -12.13
C VAL A 9 -21.95 26.05 -11.05
N ASN A 10 -21.81 26.94 -10.07
CA ASN A 10 -20.83 26.81 -8.97
C ASN A 10 -21.32 25.93 -7.80
N GLN A 11 -22.39 25.16 -7.95
CA GLN A 11 -22.82 24.27 -6.88
C GLN A 11 -21.88 23.05 -6.80
N PRO A 12 -21.32 22.73 -5.63
CA PRO A 12 -20.53 21.52 -5.45
C PRO A 12 -21.40 20.29 -5.74
N TYR A 13 -20.85 19.34 -6.49
CA TYR A 13 -21.53 18.12 -6.90
C TYR A 13 -21.92 17.30 -5.66
N LYS A 14 -23.24 17.20 -5.38
CA LYS A 14 -23.77 16.60 -4.15
C LYS A 14 -23.73 15.07 -4.11
N TYR A 15 -23.43 14.42 -5.24
CA TYR A 15 -23.58 12.97 -5.41
C TYR A 15 -22.24 12.26 -5.61
N GLY A 16 -21.26 12.58 -4.76
CA GLY A 16 -19.99 11.85 -4.74
C GLY A 16 -20.18 10.43 -4.21
N PHE A 17 -19.64 9.44 -4.91
CA PHE A 17 -19.53 8.07 -4.39
C PHE A 17 -18.35 8.04 -3.42
N VAL A 18 -18.61 7.81 -2.13
CA VAL A 18 -17.59 7.54 -1.12
C VAL A 18 -17.85 6.14 -0.59
N THR A 19 -16.80 5.30 -0.62
CA THR A 19 -16.83 3.98 0.00
C THR A 19 -15.77 3.98 1.08
N ASP A 20 -16.19 3.80 2.32
CA ASP A 20 -15.27 3.58 3.42
C ASP A 20 -14.65 2.19 3.22
N ILE A 21 -13.33 2.16 3.00
CA ILE A 21 -12.57 0.92 2.90
C ILE A 21 -11.84 0.73 4.23
N GLU A 22 -12.06 -0.40 4.87
CA GLU A 22 -11.27 -0.78 6.03
C GLU A 22 -9.81 -0.95 5.62
N SER A 23 -8.95 -0.10 6.18
CA SER A 23 -7.51 -0.12 5.91
C SER A 23 -6.75 -0.42 7.19
N ASP A 24 -6.00 -1.51 7.17
CA ASP A 24 -5.09 -1.86 8.25
C ASP A 24 -3.68 -1.40 7.92
N THR A 25 -3.03 -0.73 8.89
CA THR A 25 -1.66 -0.24 8.73
C THR A 25 -0.68 -1.09 9.52
N VAL A 26 0.54 -1.20 8.99
CA VAL A 26 1.69 -1.82 9.67
C VAL A 26 2.79 -0.78 9.83
N PRO A 27 3.69 -0.94 10.83
CA PRO A 27 4.82 -0.03 11.01
C PRO A 27 5.68 0.08 9.75
N ARG A 28 6.38 1.21 9.60
CA ARG A 28 7.30 1.42 8.48
C ARG A 28 8.51 0.49 8.59
N GLY A 29 8.95 -0.04 7.46
CA GLY A 29 10.09 -0.97 7.36
C GLY A 29 9.66 -2.40 7.07
N LEU A 30 10.64 -3.26 6.77
CA LEU A 30 10.41 -4.68 6.50
C LEU A 30 11.40 -5.53 7.32
N ASN A 31 10.86 -6.29 8.27
CA ASN A 31 11.60 -7.24 9.10
C ASN A 31 10.76 -8.54 9.29
N GLU A 32 11.36 -9.58 9.89
CA GLU A 32 10.65 -10.85 10.12
C GLU A 32 9.43 -10.69 11.03
N GLU A 33 9.47 -9.77 12.00
CA GLU A 33 8.37 -9.50 12.94
C GLU A 33 7.14 -8.93 12.21
N ILE A 34 7.35 -8.00 11.28
CA ILE A 34 6.30 -7.42 10.43
C ILE A 34 5.71 -8.50 9.51
N ILE A 35 6.52 -9.41 8.98
CA ILE A 35 6.03 -10.52 8.16
C ILE A 35 5.11 -11.44 8.99
N ARG A 36 5.51 -11.77 10.23
CA ARG A 36 4.69 -12.56 11.16
C ARG A 36 3.40 -11.83 11.53
N LEU A 37 3.48 -10.52 11.80
CA LEU A 37 2.31 -9.69 12.09
C LEU A 37 1.31 -9.67 10.94
N ILE A 38 1.79 -9.48 9.70
CA ILE A 38 0.94 -9.49 8.49
C ILE A 38 0.28 -10.84 8.29
N SER A 39 1.04 -11.93 8.46
CA SER A 39 0.54 -13.30 8.27
C SER A 39 -0.53 -13.65 9.32
N ALA A 40 -0.30 -13.28 10.58
CA ALA A 40 -1.26 -13.46 11.67
C ALA A 40 -2.54 -12.66 11.44
N LYS A 41 -2.44 -11.39 11.04
CA LYS A 41 -3.61 -10.55 10.72
C LYS A 41 -4.46 -11.13 9.59
N LYS A 42 -3.82 -11.74 8.59
CA LYS A 42 -4.48 -12.33 7.43
C LYS A 42 -4.98 -13.76 7.65
N HIS A 43 -4.78 -14.33 8.84
CA HIS A 43 -5.14 -15.72 9.15
C HIS A 43 -4.55 -16.71 8.14
N GLU A 44 -3.30 -16.47 7.75
CA GLU A 44 -2.63 -17.33 6.77
C GLU A 44 -2.22 -18.68 7.39
N PRO A 45 -2.27 -19.78 6.62
CA PRO A 45 -1.77 -21.07 7.07
C PRO A 45 -0.24 -21.08 7.22
N GLU A 46 0.29 -21.96 8.07
CA GLU A 46 1.71 -22.01 8.46
C GLU A 46 2.67 -22.08 7.25
N PHE A 47 2.31 -22.83 6.20
CA PHE A 47 3.15 -22.95 5.01
C PHE A 47 3.34 -21.61 4.28
N MET A 48 2.35 -20.72 4.33
CA MET A 48 2.44 -19.38 3.72
C MET A 48 3.38 -18.49 4.53
N LEU A 49 3.34 -18.58 5.86
CA LEU A 49 4.26 -17.84 6.73
C LEU A 49 5.71 -18.27 6.45
N GLU A 50 5.98 -19.57 6.43
CA GLU A 50 7.31 -20.11 6.14
C GLU A 50 7.81 -19.75 4.74
N PHE A 51 6.91 -19.76 3.74
CA PHE A 51 7.23 -19.29 2.40
C PHE A 51 7.65 -17.82 2.38
N ARG A 52 6.91 -16.94 3.06
CA ARG A 52 7.22 -15.50 3.15
C ARG A 52 8.56 -15.26 3.86
N LEU A 53 8.82 -15.98 4.96
CA LEU A 53 10.07 -15.88 5.72
C LEU A 53 11.26 -16.34 4.87
N LYS A 54 11.11 -17.46 4.14
CA LYS A 54 12.15 -17.95 3.22
C LYS A 54 12.43 -16.93 2.11
N ALA A 55 11.40 -16.34 1.52
CA ALA A 55 11.54 -15.31 0.49
C ALA A 55 12.28 -14.07 1.03
N TYR A 56 11.95 -13.60 2.24
CA TYR A 56 12.63 -12.47 2.87
C TYR A 56 14.11 -12.74 3.13
N ARG A 57 14.45 -13.93 3.64
CA ARG A 57 15.86 -14.35 3.85
C ARG A 57 16.64 -14.44 2.55
N GLN A 58 15.99 -14.86 1.47
CA GLN A 58 16.62 -14.90 0.15
C GLN A 58 16.81 -13.49 -0.42
N TRP A 59 15.80 -12.63 -0.27
CA TRP A 59 15.85 -11.24 -0.73
C TRP A 59 16.97 -10.44 -0.06
N GLN A 60 17.19 -10.63 1.25
CA GLN A 60 18.31 -9.99 1.97
C GLN A 60 19.70 -10.36 1.41
N LYS A 61 19.83 -11.51 0.74
CA LYS A 61 21.09 -11.96 0.13
C LYS A 61 21.24 -11.50 -1.32
N MET A 62 20.15 -11.02 -1.94
CA MET A 62 20.17 -10.55 -3.31
C MET A 62 20.81 -9.17 -3.37
N LYS A 63 21.56 -8.93 -4.45
CA LYS A 63 22.01 -7.58 -4.79
C LYS A 63 20.95 -6.94 -5.66
N GLU A 64 20.69 -5.67 -5.39
CA GLU A 64 19.81 -4.86 -6.19
C GLU A 64 20.35 -4.76 -7.63
N PRO A 65 19.54 -5.08 -8.66
CA PRO A 65 19.98 -5.00 -10.05
C PRO A 65 20.05 -3.54 -10.54
N SER A 66 21.12 -3.18 -11.23
CA SER A 66 21.34 -1.82 -11.77
C SER A 66 21.15 -1.70 -13.29
N TRP A 67 20.69 -2.75 -13.97
CA TRP A 67 20.56 -2.77 -15.43
C TRP A 67 19.44 -1.86 -15.97
N ALA A 68 18.50 -1.44 -15.11
CA ALA A 68 17.43 -0.55 -15.50
C ALA A 68 17.91 0.90 -15.53
N HIS A 69 17.48 1.68 -16.52
CA HIS A 69 17.73 3.13 -16.61
C HIS A 69 16.83 3.90 -15.61
N ILE A 70 17.02 3.68 -14.32
CA ILE A 70 16.23 4.29 -13.24
C ILE A 70 17.19 4.82 -12.18
N ASN A 71 17.00 6.06 -11.75
CA ASN A 71 17.78 6.71 -10.71
C ASN A 71 16.90 6.97 -9.49
N TYR A 72 17.28 6.44 -8.33
CA TYR A 72 16.68 6.71 -7.03
C TYR A 72 17.75 6.70 -5.95
N ALA A 73 17.47 7.39 -4.84
CA ALA A 73 18.35 7.38 -3.67
C ALA A 73 18.29 6.01 -2.98
N PRO A 74 19.40 5.55 -2.38
CA PRO A 74 19.40 4.34 -1.57
C PRO A 74 18.43 4.45 -0.38
N ILE A 75 17.85 3.32 0.01
CA ILE A 75 16.83 3.18 1.06
C ILE A 75 17.49 2.97 2.43
#